data_AF-A0A3P6ZPF6-F1
#
_entry.id   AF-A0A3P6ZPF6-F1
#
_cell.length_a   1.000
_cell.length_b   1.000
_cell.length_c   1.000
_cell.angle_alpha   90.00
_cell.angle_beta   90.00
_cell.angle_gamma   90.00
#
_symmetry.space_group_name_H-M   'P 1'
#
loop_
_entity.id
_entity.type
_entity.pdbx_description
1 polymer ?
#
loop_
_entity_poly.entity_id
_entity_poly.type
_entity_poly.pdbx_seq_one_letter_code
_entity_poly.pdbx_strand_id
1 'polypeptide(L)' 'MIPVHRQLVPSLLHPGATFSEVKEHQPFGAESRFVKLVRIEDDVEVLGSQTRPKKMHWLGSDGRRYAIVAKPNGKDTN' A
#
# COMPACT_ATOMS: atom_id res chain seq x y z
N MET A 1 2.11 0.58 7.59
CA MET A 1 1.86 -0.62 6.75
C MET A 1 2.41 -0.34 5.36
N ILE A 2 2.99 -1.33 4.66
CA ILE A 2 3.43 -1.14 3.28
C ILE A 2 2.20 -1.08 2.36
N PRO A 3 2.09 -0.10 1.44
CA PRO A 3 0.93 0.08 0.58
C PRO A 3 0.96 -0.85 -0.64
N VAL A 4 0.91 -2.16 -0.42
CA VAL A 4 0.75 -3.14 -1.52
C VAL A 4 -0.71 -3.44 -1.77
N HIS A 5 -1.08 -3.61 -3.04
CA HIS A 5 -2.47 -3.85 -3.48
C HIS A 5 -3.20 -4.92 -2.66
N ARG A 6 -2.56 -6.07 -2.40
CA ARG A 6 -3.13 -7.18 -1.62
C ARG A 6 -3.50 -6.84 -0.16
N GLN A 7 -3.05 -5.71 0.37
CA GLN A 7 -3.34 -5.24 1.74
C GLN A 7 -4.32 -4.06 1.76
N LEU A 8 -4.59 -3.45 0.59
CA LEU A 8 -5.40 -2.24 0.46
C LEU A 8 -6.76 -2.49 -0.18
N VAL A 9 -6.95 -3.64 -0.82
CA VAL A 9 -8.22 -4.03 -1.42
C VAL A 9 -9.03 -4.86 -0.44
N PRO A 10 -10.21 -4.40 0.01
CA PRO A 10 -11.08 -5.20 0.84
C PRO A 10 -11.74 -6.30 0.01
N SER A 11 -11.90 -7.48 0.59
CA SER A 11 -12.86 -8.46 0.12
C SER A 11 -14.28 -8.01 0.48
N LEU A 12 -15.18 -8.21 -0.46
CA LEU A 12 -16.61 -7.97 -0.27
C LEU A 12 -17.28 -9.29 0.08
N LEU A 13 -18.25 -9.24 0.98
CA LEU A 13 -19.18 -10.34 1.17
C LEU A 13 -20.11 -10.44 -0.04
N HIS A 14 -20.64 -11.65 -0.28
CA HIS A 14 -21.70 -11.80 -1.27
C HIS A 14 -22.98 -11.08 -0.80
N PRO A 15 -23.88 -10.70 -1.73
CA PRO A 15 -25.19 -10.18 -1.36
C PRO A 15 -25.96 -11.16 -0.47
N GLY A 16 -26.63 -10.65 0.56
CA GLY A 16 -27.43 -11.47 1.48
C GLY A 16 -26.62 -12.26 2.51
N ALA A 17 -25.35 -11.92 2.74
CA ALA A 17 -24.55 -12.52 3.79
C ALA A 17 -25.25 -12.50 5.15
N THR A 18 -25.15 -13.61 5.86
CA THR A 18 -25.76 -13.82 7.18
C THR A 18 -25.08 -12.95 8.24
N PHE A 19 -25.76 -12.74 9.36
CA PHE A 19 -25.18 -12.02 10.50
C PHE A 19 -23.86 -12.64 10.98
N SER A 20 -23.77 -13.97 10.98
CA SER A 20 -22.54 -14.67 11.38
C SER A 20 -21.39 -14.39 10.42
N GLU A 21 -21.63 -14.41 9.12
CA GLU A 21 -20.61 -14.10 8.11
C GLU A 21 -20.15 -12.64 8.20
N VAL A 22 -21.08 -11.72 8.45
CA VAL A 22 -20.75 -10.30 8.68
C VAL A 22 -19.89 -10.12 9.92
N LYS A 23 -20.22 -10.81 11.02
CA LYS A 23 -19.48 -10.71 12.28
C LYS A 23 -18.04 -11.22 12.16
N GLU A 24 -17.84 -12.32 11.44
CA GLU A 24 -16.52 -12.93 11.25
C GLU A 24 -15.78 -12.37 10.03
N HIS A 25 -16.38 -11.42 9.29
CA HIS A 25 -15.79 -10.85 8.09
C HIS A 25 -14.50 -10.11 8.40
N GLN A 26 -13.44 -10.45 7.68
CA GLN A 26 -12.14 -9.78 7.72
C GLN A 26 -11.91 -9.17 6.34
N PRO A 27 -12.38 -7.94 6.06
CA PRO A 27 -12.31 -7.35 4.72
C PRO A 27 -10.88 -7.31 4.17
N PHE A 28 -9.88 -7.06 5.01
CA PHE A 28 -8.49 -7.01 4.58
C PHE A 28 -7.73 -8.32 4.87
N GLY A 29 -8.43 -9.34 5.36
CA GLY A 29 -7.91 -10.61 5.86
C GLY A 29 -7.23 -10.49 7.23
N ALA A 30 -6.67 -11.60 7.71
CA ALA A 30 -6.06 -11.69 9.04
C ALA A 30 -4.88 -10.72 9.22
N GLU A 31 -4.60 -10.28 10.45
CA GLU A 31 -3.47 -9.36 10.68
C GLU A 31 -2.10 -9.95 10.30
N SER A 32 -1.96 -11.28 10.38
CA SER A 32 -0.72 -12.00 10.09
C SER A 32 -0.25 -11.88 8.64
N ARG A 33 -1.14 -11.55 7.69
CA ARG A 33 -0.76 -11.32 6.27
C ARG A 33 -0.30 -9.89 5.98
N PHE A 34 -0.42 -8.95 6.93
CA PHE A 34 -0.02 -7.57 6.69
C PHE A 34 1.50 -7.40 6.80
N VAL A 35 2.11 -6.88 5.74
CA VAL A 35 3.49 -6.40 5.78
C VAL A 35 3.51 -5.02 6.42
N LYS A 36 4.08 -4.95 7.62
CA LYS A 36 4.26 -3.71 8.37
C LYS A 36 5.49 -2.98 7.83
N LEU A 37 5.48 -1.66 7.91
CA LEU A 37 6.63 -0.84 7.56
C LEU A 37 7.66 -1.00 8.68
N VAL A 38 8.89 -1.37 8.35
CA VAL A 38 10.01 -1.49 9.30
C VAL A 38 10.90 -0.26 9.21
N ARG A 39 11.30 0.13 7.99
CA ARG A 39 12.22 1.25 7.77
C ARG A 39 11.94 1.91 6.42
N ILE A 40 12.13 3.22 6.36
CA ILE A 40 12.23 3.98 5.11
C ILE A 40 13.72 4.20 4.86
N GLU A 41 14.20 3.92 3.67
CA GLU A 41 15.59 4.19 3.30
C GLU A 41 15.75 5.65 2.89
N ASP A 42 16.93 6.22 3.16
CA ASP A 42 17.19 7.65 2.99
C ASP A 42 17.32 8.07 1.52
N ASP A 43 17.66 7.11 0.64
CA ASP A 43 17.87 7.38 -0.77
C ASP A 43 16.55 7.61 -1.52
N VAL A 44 16.48 8.74 -2.23
CA VAL A 44 15.38 9.10 -3.12
C VAL A 44 15.90 9.24 -4.54
N GLU A 45 15.43 8.38 -5.43
CA GLU A 45 15.71 8.43 -6.86
C GLU A 45 14.70 9.36 -7.55
N VAL A 46 15.16 10.45 -8.16
CA VAL A 46 14.30 11.30 -9.00
C VAL A 46 14.35 10.77 -10.43
N LEU A 47 13.23 10.27 -10.94
CA LEU A 47 13.18 9.64 -12.26
C LEU A 47 13.21 10.69 -13.38
N GLY A 48 13.90 10.35 -14.47
CA GLY A 48 14.04 11.20 -15.66
C GLY A 48 12.76 11.24 -16.50
N SER A 49 11.74 11.95 -16.04
CA SER A 49 10.54 12.27 -16.82
C SER A 49 10.12 13.72 -16.62
N GLN A 50 9.20 14.22 -17.45
CA GLN A 50 8.69 15.60 -17.37
C GLN A 50 8.16 15.94 -15.97
N THR A 51 7.49 14.99 -15.32
CA THR A 51 6.93 15.18 -13.98
C THR A 51 7.91 14.87 -12.87
N ARG A 52 9.14 14.42 -13.17
CA ARG A 52 10.21 14.14 -12.19
C ARG A 52 9.73 13.39 -10.93
N PRO A 53 9.04 12.24 -11.06
CA PRO A 53 8.50 11.52 -9.92
C PRO A 53 9.62 11.00 -9.02
N LYS A 54 9.33 10.92 -7.71
CA LYS A 54 10.27 10.48 -6.68
C LYS A 54 10.03 9.01 -6.38
N LYS A 55 11.07 8.19 -6.52
CA LYS A 55 11.07 6.77 -6.14
C LYS A 55 11.86 6.59 -4.85
N MET A 56 11.22 5.97 -3.87
CA MET A 56 11.76 5.70 -2.53
C MET A 56 11.70 4.20 -2.27
N HIS A 57 12.52 3.70 -1.35
CA HIS A 57 12.52 2.28 -0.98
C HIS A 57 12.18 2.10 0.50
N TRP A 58 11.20 1.23 0.77
CA TRP A 58 10.72 0.93 2.12
C TRP A 58 10.98 -0.55 2.44
N LEU A 59 11.48 -0.84 3.64
CA LEU A 59 11.68 -2.20 4.15
C LEU A 59 10.41 -2.69 4.86
N GLY A 60 9.88 -3.83 4.42
CA GLY A 60 8.75 -4.50 5.06
C GLY A 60 9.17 -5.45 6.18
N SER A 61 8.21 -5.79 7.05
CA SER A 61 8.39 -6.78 8.12
C SER A 61 8.62 -8.21 7.62
N ASP A 62 8.44 -8.44 6.32
CA ASP A 62 8.76 -9.68 5.62
C ASP A 62 10.20 -9.71 5.06
N GLY A 63 11.01 -8.70 5.40
CA GLY A 63 12.40 -8.55 4.95
C GLY A 63 12.55 -8.09 3.50
N ARG A 64 11.45 -7.76 2.80
CA ARG A 64 11.49 -7.32 1.40
C ARG A 64 11.58 -5.81 1.28
N ARG A 65 12.24 -5.35 0.22
CA ARG A 65 12.33 -3.92 -0.17
C ARG A 65 11.24 -3.59 -1.17
N TYR A 66 10.47 -2.54 -0.91
CA TYR A 66 9.33 -2.09 -1.70
C TYR A 66 9.62 -0.74 -2.32
N ALA A 67 9.52 -0.63 -3.65
CA ALA A 67 9.65 0.64 -4.35
C ALA A 67 8.32 1.42 -4.30
N ILE A 68 8.36 2.61 -3.71
CA ILE A 68 7.23 3.54 -3.64
C ILE A 68 7.50 4.70 -4.58
N VAL A 69 6.60 4.93 -5.53
CA VAL A 69 6.73 6.01 -6.51
C VAL A 69 5.68 7.09 -6.22
N ALA A 70 6.16 8.26 -5.79
CA ALA A 70 5.35 9.45 -5.63
C ALA A 70 5.39 10.27 -6.94
N LYS A 71 4.25 10.33 -7.63
CA LYS A 71 4.08 11.21 -8.80
C LYS A 71 3.53 12.56 -8.32
N PRO A 72 4.12 13.69 -8.71
CA PRO A 72 3.51 14.98 -8.41
C PRO A 72 2.18 15.11 -9.15
N ASN A 73 1.18 15.64 -8.45
CA ASN A 73 -0.09 15.97 -9.04
C ASN A 73 0.07 17.28 -9.81
N GLY A 74 -0.39 17.36 -11.06
CA GLY A 74 -0.28 18.55 -11.91
C GLY A 74 -1.11 19.77 -11.46
N LYS A 75 -1.33 19.93 -10.14
CA LYS A 75 -2.05 21.05 -9.52
C LYS A 75 -1.11 22.07 -8.86
N ASP A 76 0.16 22.06 -9.21
CA ASP A 76 1.05 23.18 -8.91
C ASP A 76 0.79 24.27 -9.97
N THR A 77 -0.36 24.95 -9.85
CA THR A 77 -0.65 26.19 -10.60
C THR A 77 0.16 27.32 -9.96
N ASN A 78 1.20 27.78 -10.67
CA ASN A 78 1.75 29.13 -10.50
C ASN A 78 0.71 30.19 -10.86
#